data_AF-A0A969EU59-F1
#
_entry.id   AF-A0A969EU59-F1
#
_cell.length_a   1.000
_cell.length_b   1.000
_cell.length_c   1.000
_cell.angle_alpha   90.00
_cell.angle_beta   90.00
_cell.angle_gamma   90.00
#
_symmetry.space_group_name_H-M   'P 1'
#
loop_
_entity.id
_entity.type
_entity.pdbx_description
1 polymer ?
#
loop_
_entity_poly.entity_id
_entity_poly.type
_entity_poly.pdbx_seq_one_letter_code
_entity_poly.pdbx_strand_id
1 'polypeptide(L)'
;MGSTIALLKPYIDVSHRFGQRPFSEVASMLPRLNSWLAVPPQSNIWSRALTAFSRDLPIVHEHWIFLGAIVYLLAAGTIYVSLRRPDWLPHDRAIAIRLFLSSAVVMFCLSLMWPNGNSAWWWIYQYIPGATAIRVVTRIASLIQINLLIASLLGLDSWFKAQRFRRRTQALLLSGLLSLASFEQATPQQSSHSRATLEPIEQALSQVLQQHCQVAYYAFPEALKQAPTNGSPIFPPNTVAYPLSFAGYLPPKLIWIQAQVGMMWSSLKANVPIINGYSGQIPATFPKTEENWTAAQTLTWLDQQEARHPTQLPETFCYITDRLTAAIPPTNKPKPVANWQFVSNQTTEFHRVQIWQQANN
;
A
#
# COMPACT_ATOMS: atom_id res chain seq x y z
N MET A 1 15.92 7.46 -22.68
CA MET A 1 14.58 6.85 -22.59
C MET A 1 14.61 5.37 -22.19
N GLY A 2 15.53 4.54 -22.72
CA GLY A 2 15.58 3.11 -22.40
C GLY A 2 15.67 2.77 -20.90
N SER A 3 16.43 3.52 -20.11
CA SER A 3 16.54 3.33 -18.65
C SER A 3 15.20 3.57 -17.92
N THR A 4 14.44 4.60 -18.30
CA THR A 4 13.13 4.89 -17.72
C THR A 4 12.12 3.78 -18.03
N ILE A 5 12.14 3.24 -19.26
CA ILE A 5 11.27 2.12 -19.64
C ILE A 5 11.62 0.87 -18.84
N ALA A 6 12.91 0.59 -18.62
CA ALA A 6 13.34 -0.54 -17.79
C ALA A 6 12.80 -0.45 -16.35
N LEU A 7 12.75 0.77 -15.76
CA LEU A 7 12.15 1.00 -14.45
C LEU A 7 10.62 0.82 -14.44
N LEU A 8 9.97 1.06 -15.58
CA LEU A 8 8.52 0.91 -15.73
C LEU A 8 8.09 -0.52 -16.12
N LYS A 9 9.02 -1.39 -16.50
CA LYS A 9 8.71 -2.76 -16.94
C LYS A 9 7.80 -3.52 -15.96
N PRO A 10 8.02 -3.52 -14.63
CA PRO A 10 7.11 -4.22 -13.71
C PRO A 10 5.67 -3.69 -13.76
N TYR A 11 5.50 -2.38 -13.92
CA TYR A 11 4.19 -1.75 -14.03
C TYR A 11 3.49 -2.05 -15.36
N ILE A 12 4.28 -2.10 -16.44
CA ILE A 12 3.81 -2.52 -17.77
C ILE A 12 3.34 -3.98 -17.72
N ASP A 13 4.15 -4.87 -17.15
CA ASP A 13 3.83 -6.29 -17.01
C ASP A 13 2.55 -6.50 -16.18
N VAL A 14 2.40 -5.78 -15.07
CA VAL A 14 1.18 -5.82 -14.24
C VAL A 14 -0.02 -5.28 -15.01
N SER A 15 0.11 -4.16 -15.72
CA SER A 15 -0.97 -3.59 -16.52
C SER A 15 -1.40 -4.49 -17.67
N HIS A 16 -0.50 -5.28 -18.25
CA HIS A 16 -0.85 -6.25 -19.29
C HIS A 16 -1.58 -7.46 -18.71
N ARG A 17 -1.19 -7.93 -17.52
CA ARG A 17 -1.77 -9.13 -16.89
C ARG A 17 -3.11 -8.87 -16.21
N PHE A 18 -3.27 -7.71 -15.58
CA PHE A 18 -4.45 -7.40 -14.76
C PHE A 18 -5.34 -6.30 -15.35
N GLY A 19 -5.01 -5.82 -16.56
CA GLY A 19 -5.67 -4.69 -17.20
C GLY A 19 -5.24 -3.34 -16.62
N GLN A 20 -5.79 -2.25 -17.15
CA GLN A 20 -5.50 -0.89 -16.68
C GLN A 20 -6.51 -0.45 -15.61
N ARG A 21 -6.06 0.30 -14.59
CA ARG A 21 -6.99 0.96 -13.66
C ARG A 21 -7.69 2.11 -14.36
N PRO A 22 -8.97 2.39 -14.11
CA PRO A 22 -9.61 3.58 -14.66
C PRO A 22 -9.01 4.86 -14.06
N PHE A 23 -8.89 5.92 -14.85
CA PHE A 23 -8.35 7.20 -14.37
C PHE A 23 -9.16 7.78 -13.20
N SER A 24 -10.47 7.52 -13.12
CA SER A 24 -11.31 7.97 -12.02
C SER A 24 -10.85 7.45 -10.65
N GLU A 25 -10.30 6.23 -10.60
CA GLU A 25 -9.71 5.66 -9.39
C GLU A 25 -8.42 6.40 -9.02
N VAL A 26 -7.52 6.60 -9.98
CA VAL A 26 -6.26 7.35 -9.77
C VAL A 26 -6.53 8.81 -9.38
N ALA A 27 -7.51 9.44 -10.03
CA ALA A 27 -7.97 10.80 -9.77
C ALA A 27 -8.49 10.97 -8.35
N SER A 28 -9.10 9.92 -7.78
CA SER A 28 -9.54 9.92 -6.38
C SER A 28 -8.39 9.91 -5.37
N MET A 29 -7.15 9.64 -5.81
CA MET A 29 -5.95 9.66 -4.97
C MET A 29 -5.02 10.84 -5.30
N LEU A 30 -5.33 11.68 -6.29
CA LEU A 30 -4.49 12.83 -6.62
C LEU A 30 -4.64 13.94 -5.55
N PRO A 31 -3.55 14.44 -4.96
CA PRO A 31 -3.59 15.53 -4.00
C PRO A 31 -4.40 16.73 -4.48
N ARG A 32 -5.24 17.26 -3.61
CA ARG A 32 -5.95 18.54 -3.80
C ARG A 32 -5.27 19.60 -2.94
N LEU A 33 -5.58 20.87 -3.17
CA LEU A 33 -5.07 21.95 -2.31
C LEU A 33 -5.37 21.70 -0.83
N ASN A 34 -6.58 21.23 -0.51
CA ASN A 34 -6.97 20.90 0.86
C ASN A 34 -6.20 19.71 1.44
N SER A 35 -5.69 18.79 0.62
CA SER A 35 -4.91 17.63 1.08
C SER A 35 -3.61 18.05 1.77
N TRP A 36 -2.99 19.14 1.33
CA TRP A 36 -1.77 19.69 1.93
C TRP A 36 -1.99 20.29 3.32
N LEU A 37 -3.25 20.48 3.71
CA LEU A 37 -3.68 20.89 5.04
C LEU A 37 -4.45 19.80 5.77
N ALA A 38 -4.69 18.65 5.13
CA ALA A 38 -5.47 17.57 5.72
C ALA A 38 -4.61 16.78 6.71
N VAL A 39 -5.14 16.62 7.91
CA VAL A 39 -4.49 15.91 9.02
C VAL A 39 -5.33 14.70 9.44
N PRO A 40 -4.68 13.65 9.98
CA PRO A 40 -5.41 12.55 10.60
C PRO A 40 -6.15 13.07 11.85
N PRO A 41 -7.34 12.52 12.17
CA PRO A 41 -8.11 12.92 13.33
C PRO A 41 -7.37 12.68 14.65
N GLN A 42 -6.39 11.76 14.66
CA GLN A 42 -5.53 11.47 15.82
C GLN A 42 -4.34 12.44 15.98
N SER A 43 -4.21 13.47 15.14
CA SER A 43 -3.16 14.48 15.29
C SER A 43 -3.37 15.30 16.56
N ASN A 44 -2.32 15.47 17.38
CA ASN A 44 -2.41 16.14 18.67
C ASN A 44 -2.87 17.60 18.57
N ILE A 45 -2.15 18.42 17.82
CA ILE A 45 -2.31 19.88 17.85
C ILE A 45 -3.21 20.35 16.71
N TRP A 46 -3.08 19.72 15.54
CA TRP A 46 -3.65 20.22 14.30
C TRP A 46 -5.05 19.71 13.99
N SER A 47 -5.47 18.59 14.58
CA SER A 47 -6.80 18.01 14.34
C SER A 47 -7.91 19.04 14.56
N ARG A 48 -7.86 19.81 15.65
CA ARG A 48 -8.89 20.83 15.96
C ARG A 48 -9.00 21.94 14.90
N ALA A 49 -7.87 22.39 14.38
CA ALA A 49 -7.82 23.51 13.43
C ALA A 49 -8.03 23.07 11.98
N LEU A 50 -7.53 21.89 11.61
CA LEU A 50 -7.37 21.48 10.21
C LEU A 50 -8.29 20.34 9.76
N THR A 51 -9.06 19.71 10.65
CA THR A 51 -9.97 18.60 10.25
C THR A 51 -11.02 19.04 9.22
N ALA A 52 -11.37 20.33 9.15
CA ALA A 52 -12.26 20.87 8.12
C ALA A 52 -11.75 20.60 6.69
N PHE A 53 -10.43 20.61 6.47
CA PHE A 53 -9.83 20.35 5.17
C PHE A 53 -9.92 18.87 4.73
N SER A 54 -10.18 17.96 5.67
CA SER A 54 -10.28 16.52 5.42
C SER A 54 -11.69 16.04 5.03
N ARG A 55 -12.74 16.86 5.24
CA ARG A 55 -14.15 16.41 5.14
C ARG A 55 -14.59 15.99 3.75
N ASP A 56 -14.18 16.74 2.73
CA ASP A 56 -14.66 16.57 1.35
C ASP A 56 -13.64 15.84 0.44
N LEU A 57 -12.66 15.18 1.06
CA LEU A 57 -11.63 14.44 0.33
C LEU A 57 -12.09 13.00 0.06
N PRO A 58 -11.94 12.48 -1.18
CA PRO A 58 -12.09 11.06 -1.46
C PRO A 58 -11.00 10.32 -0.70
N ILE A 59 -11.31 9.12 -0.22
CA ILE A 59 -10.29 8.24 0.39
C ILE A 59 -9.42 9.02 1.40
N VAL A 60 -10.07 9.71 2.34
CA VAL A 60 -9.48 10.76 3.21
C VAL A 60 -8.11 10.38 3.79
N HIS A 61 -7.90 9.11 4.13
CA HIS A 61 -6.66 8.61 4.70
C HIS A 61 -5.45 8.67 3.75
N GLU A 62 -5.65 8.60 2.43
CA GLU A 62 -4.57 8.79 1.46
C GLU A 62 -4.19 10.27 1.31
N HIS A 63 -5.05 11.19 1.74
CA HIS A 63 -4.81 12.62 1.60
C HIS A 63 -4.24 13.27 2.87
N TRP A 64 -3.95 12.51 3.93
CA TRP A 64 -3.30 13.00 5.13
C TRP A 64 -1.80 13.27 4.89
N ILE A 65 -1.50 14.34 4.14
CA ILE A 65 -0.14 14.72 3.70
C ILE A 65 0.32 16.07 4.24
N PHE A 66 -0.30 16.57 5.30
CA PHE A 66 0.18 17.76 5.99
C PHE A 66 1.61 17.57 6.50
N LEU A 67 2.54 18.42 6.03
CA LEU A 67 3.97 18.29 6.33
C LEU A 67 4.37 18.80 7.73
N GLY A 68 3.50 19.57 8.39
CA GLY A 68 3.83 20.33 9.58
C GLY A 68 3.99 21.82 9.28
N ALA A 69 3.45 22.66 10.17
CA ALA A 69 3.60 24.11 10.11
C ALA A 69 5.07 24.52 10.20
N ILE A 70 5.90 23.81 10.96
CA ILE A 70 7.33 24.15 11.08
C ILE A 70 8.03 23.99 9.74
N VAL A 71 7.73 22.91 9.00
CA VAL A 71 8.29 22.70 7.65
C VAL A 71 7.84 23.81 6.70
N TYR A 72 6.55 24.20 6.73
CA TYR A 72 6.06 25.31 5.92
C TYR A 72 6.70 26.66 6.28
N LEU A 73 6.88 26.95 7.56
CA LEU A 73 7.53 28.18 8.03
C LEU A 73 9.00 28.24 7.62
N LEU A 74 9.73 27.13 7.72
CA LEU A 74 11.14 27.07 7.28
C LEU A 74 11.28 27.19 5.77
N ALA A 75 10.38 26.59 5.00
CA ALA A 75 10.33 26.73 3.55
C ALA A 75 10.02 28.18 3.15
N ALA A 76 9.03 28.81 3.78
CA ALA A 76 8.70 30.22 3.56
C ALA A 76 9.86 31.16 3.92
N GLY A 77 10.52 30.92 5.05
CA GLY A 77 11.73 31.66 5.46
C GLY A 77 12.87 31.50 4.45
N THR A 78 13.07 30.29 3.92
CA THR A 78 14.08 30.03 2.89
C THR A 78 13.78 30.73 1.58
N ILE A 79 12.53 30.73 1.13
CA ILE A 79 12.08 31.49 -0.04
C ILE A 79 12.32 32.99 0.19
N TYR A 80 11.94 33.50 1.36
CA TYR A 80 12.17 34.90 1.72
C TYR A 80 13.65 35.28 1.68
N VAL A 81 14.53 34.49 2.31
CA VAL A 81 15.99 34.72 2.28
C VAL A 81 16.51 34.67 0.84
N SER A 82 16.06 33.69 0.04
CA SER A 82 16.50 33.54 -1.35
C SER A 82 16.10 34.71 -2.25
N LEU A 83 14.91 35.30 -2.03
CA LEU A 83 14.40 36.40 -2.84
C LEU A 83 14.83 37.78 -2.35
N ARG A 84 14.89 37.99 -1.03
CA ARG A 84 15.09 39.32 -0.43
C ARG A 84 16.49 39.55 0.12
N ARG A 85 17.26 38.47 0.37
CA ARG A 85 18.60 38.52 0.96
C ARG A 85 19.56 37.55 0.23
N PRO A 86 19.70 37.65 -1.10
CA PRO A 86 20.59 36.77 -1.86
C PRO A 86 22.04 36.83 -1.35
N ASP A 87 22.48 37.98 -0.83
CA ASP A 87 23.82 38.22 -0.27
C ASP A 87 24.14 37.32 0.94
N TRP A 88 23.11 36.77 1.61
CA TRP A 88 23.28 35.83 2.73
C TRP A 88 23.54 34.40 2.27
N LEU A 89 23.40 34.11 0.97
CA LEU A 89 23.53 32.78 0.39
C LEU A 89 24.81 32.69 -0.44
N PRO A 90 25.78 31.83 -0.07
CA PRO A 90 26.85 31.43 -0.97
C PRO A 90 26.28 30.92 -2.30
N HIS A 91 26.97 31.21 -3.41
CA HIS A 91 26.47 30.93 -4.76
C HIS A 91 26.02 29.48 -4.96
N ASP A 92 26.84 28.51 -4.55
CA ASP A 92 26.55 27.08 -4.68
C ASP A 92 25.28 26.66 -3.92
N ARG A 93 25.05 27.26 -2.74
CA ARG A 93 23.86 26.99 -1.92
C ARG A 93 22.62 27.62 -2.52
N ALA A 94 22.73 28.81 -3.09
CA ALA A 94 21.63 29.45 -3.78
C ALA A 94 21.16 28.59 -4.96
N ILE A 95 22.09 28.00 -5.72
CA ILE A 95 21.77 27.05 -6.80
C ILE A 95 21.07 25.82 -6.23
N ALA A 96 21.64 25.17 -5.20
CA ALA A 96 21.05 23.98 -4.60
C ALA A 96 19.62 24.23 -4.08
N ILE A 97 19.40 25.32 -3.34
CA ILE A 97 18.07 25.72 -2.84
C ILE A 97 17.09 25.88 -4.00
N ARG A 98 17.48 26.57 -5.08
CA ARG A 98 16.61 26.75 -6.26
C ARG A 98 16.28 25.44 -6.94
N LEU A 99 17.24 24.52 -7.07
CA LEU A 99 17.01 23.20 -7.65
C LEU A 99 16.01 22.37 -6.81
N PHE A 100 16.20 22.32 -5.49
CA PHE A 100 15.29 21.58 -4.61
C PHE A 100 13.89 22.22 -4.55
N LEU A 101 13.79 23.55 -4.44
CA LEU A 101 12.50 24.25 -4.45
C LEU A 101 11.78 24.11 -5.80
N SER A 102 12.48 24.25 -6.92
CA SER A 102 11.87 24.06 -8.24
C SER A 102 11.42 22.61 -8.46
N SER A 103 12.21 21.63 -8.05
CA SER A 103 11.82 20.21 -8.04
C SER A 103 10.55 19.98 -7.22
N ALA A 104 10.47 20.52 -6.00
CA ALA A 104 9.28 20.43 -5.15
C ALA A 104 8.05 21.07 -5.82
N VAL A 105 8.20 22.26 -6.43
CA VAL A 105 7.12 22.95 -7.13
C VAL A 105 6.65 22.17 -8.36
N VAL A 106 7.58 21.64 -9.17
CA VAL A 106 7.24 20.82 -10.33
C VAL A 106 6.48 19.58 -9.90
N MET A 107 6.97 18.84 -8.90
CA MET A 107 6.28 17.66 -8.36
C MET A 107 4.89 18.02 -7.78
N PHE A 108 4.79 19.14 -7.06
CA PHE A 108 3.53 19.64 -6.53
C PHE A 108 2.52 19.90 -7.66
N CYS A 109 2.91 20.67 -8.68
CA CYS A 109 2.07 20.98 -9.83
C CYS A 109 1.70 19.73 -10.65
N LEU A 110 2.62 18.77 -10.81
CA LEU A 110 2.35 17.52 -11.51
C LEU A 110 1.32 16.65 -10.77
N SER A 111 1.35 16.67 -9.44
CA SER A 111 0.47 15.87 -8.58
C SER A 111 -0.89 16.49 -8.30
N LEU A 112 -1.03 17.80 -8.50
CA LEU A 112 -2.22 18.53 -8.07
C LEU A 112 -3.43 18.20 -8.95
N MET A 113 -4.57 17.96 -8.31
CA MET A 113 -5.89 17.94 -8.92
C MET A 113 -6.50 19.35 -8.85
N TRP A 114 -6.73 19.96 -10.01
CA TRP A 114 -7.37 21.27 -10.13
C TRP A 114 -8.90 21.18 -9.96
N PRO A 115 -9.60 22.30 -9.61
CA PRO A 115 -11.03 22.29 -9.29
C PRO A 115 -11.97 21.77 -10.39
N ASN A 116 -11.53 21.77 -11.65
CA ASN A 116 -12.28 21.25 -12.81
C ASN A 116 -12.05 19.74 -13.07
N GLY A 117 -11.36 19.04 -12.17
CA GLY A 117 -11.01 17.63 -12.36
C GLY A 117 -9.81 17.40 -13.29
N ASN A 118 -9.13 18.47 -13.73
CA ASN A 118 -7.92 18.34 -14.52
C ASN A 118 -6.70 18.13 -13.62
N SER A 119 -5.70 17.42 -14.13
CA SER A 119 -4.39 17.28 -13.50
C SER A 119 -3.32 17.10 -14.57
N ALA A 120 -2.11 17.61 -14.33
CA ALA A 120 -0.99 17.35 -15.23
C ALA A 120 -0.63 15.84 -15.25
N TRP A 121 -0.95 15.12 -14.17
CA TRP A 121 -0.85 13.67 -14.13
C TRP A 121 -1.71 12.97 -15.17
N TRP A 122 -2.81 13.58 -15.64
CA TRP A 122 -3.63 12.99 -16.71
C TRP A 122 -2.83 12.76 -17.98
N TRP A 123 -1.96 13.70 -18.35
CA TRP A 123 -1.06 13.53 -19.50
C TRP A 123 -0.06 12.39 -19.27
N ILE A 124 0.53 12.31 -18.08
CA ILE A 124 1.42 11.20 -17.71
C ILE A 124 0.68 9.85 -17.84
N TYR A 125 -0.53 9.79 -17.32
CA TYR A 125 -1.38 8.60 -17.34
C TYR A 125 -1.71 8.13 -18.76
N GLN A 126 -1.97 9.04 -19.70
CA GLN A 126 -2.32 8.70 -21.09
C GLN A 126 -1.11 8.28 -21.93
N TYR A 127 0.03 8.94 -21.76
CA TYR A 127 1.16 8.81 -22.69
C TYR A 127 2.31 7.93 -22.18
N ILE A 128 2.42 7.71 -20.87
CA ILE A 128 3.52 6.91 -20.31
C ILE A 128 3.07 5.46 -20.07
N PRO A 129 3.68 4.46 -20.75
CA PRO A 129 3.31 3.07 -20.56
C PRO A 129 3.58 2.63 -19.11
N GLY A 130 2.59 1.96 -18.50
CA GLY A 130 2.65 1.52 -17.09
C GLY A 130 2.20 2.57 -16.07
N ALA A 131 1.98 3.84 -16.46
CA ALA A 131 1.45 4.85 -15.54
C ALA A 131 0.05 4.50 -14.99
N THR A 132 -0.73 3.74 -15.74
CA THR A 132 -2.05 3.20 -15.35
C THR A 132 -2.00 2.22 -14.18
N ALA A 133 -0.84 1.63 -13.88
CA ALA A 133 -0.66 0.72 -12.74
C ALA A 133 -0.29 1.47 -11.44
N ILE A 134 0.11 2.75 -11.52
CA ILE A 134 0.53 3.55 -10.37
C ILE A 134 -0.70 4.03 -9.61
N ARG A 135 -0.95 3.42 -8.44
CA ARG A 135 -2.10 3.72 -7.57
C ARG A 135 -1.90 4.99 -6.74
N VAL A 136 -0.76 5.11 -6.05
CA VAL A 136 -0.62 6.07 -4.95
C VAL A 136 0.20 7.29 -5.34
N VAL A 137 -0.37 8.13 -6.20
CA VAL A 137 0.28 9.39 -6.63
C VAL A 137 0.56 10.30 -5.43
N THR A 138 -0.27 10.24 -4.38
CA THR A 138 -0.06 11.01 -3.13
C THR A 138 1.30 10.79 -2.48
N ARG A 139 1.97 9.65 -2.69
CA ARG A 139 3.31 9.39 -2.11
C ARG A 139 4.39 10.31 -2.66
N ILE A 140 4.13 11.01 -3.76
CA ILE A 140 5.00 12.10 -4.22
C ILE A 140 5.17 13.20 -3.16
N ALA A 141 4.22 13.34 -2.23
CA ALA A 141 4.34 14.25 -1.09
C ALA A 141 5.59 13.99 -0.24
N SER A 142 6.03 12.74 -0.10
CA SER A 142 7.27 12.41 0.62
C SER A 142 8.51 12.92 -0.11
N LEU A 143 8.53 12.85 -1.44
CA LEU A 143 9.61 13.42 -2.25
C LEU A 143 9.61 14.95 -2.16
N ILE A 144 8.43 15.57 -2.26
CA ILE A 144 8.27 17.02 -2.08
C ILE A 144 8.78 17.45 -0.70
N GLN A 145 8.41 16.71 0.36
CA GLN A 145 8.87 16.97 1.72
C GLN A 145 10.39 16.91 1.85
N ILE A 146 11.05 15.90 1.28
CA ILE A 146 12.51 15.78 1.32
C ILE A 146 13.17 16.98 0.62
N ASN A 147 12.69 17.34 -0.57
CA ASN A 147 13.20 18.50 -1.31
C ASN A 147 13.03 19.80 -0.48
N LEU A 148 11.85 20.01 0.10
CA LEU A 148 11.56 21.17 0.94
C LEU A 148 12.43 21.21 2.19
N LEU A 149 12.64 20.07 2.86
CA LEU A 149 13.49 19.97 4.05
C LEU A 149 14.95 20.29 3.74
N ILE A 150 15.51 19.74 2.66
CA ILE A 150 16.90 20.01 2.26
C ILE A 150 17.07 21.51 1.95
N ALA A 151 16.19 22.08 1.12
CA ALA A 151 16.21 23.51 0.83
C ALA A 151 16.11 24.35 2.11
N SER A 152 15.18 23.98 3.00
CA SER A 152 14.92 24.66 4.25
C SER A 152 16.11 24.66 5.20
N LEU A 153 16.80 23.53 5.34
CA LEU A 153 17.99 23.41 6.18
C LEU A 153 19.17 24.21 5.63
N LEU A 154 19.36 24.23 4.30
CA LEU A 154 20.39 25.05 3.66
C LEU A 154 20.10 26.56 3.83
N GLY A 155 18.84 26.96 3.70
CA GLY A 155 18.39 28.33 3.94
C GLY A 155 18.61 28.75 5.39
N LEU A 156 18.21 27.89 6.34
CA LEU A 156 18.35 28.11 7.76
C LEU A 156 19.83 28.23 8.19
N ASP A 157 20.70 27.31 7.76
CA ASP A 157 22.14 27.37 8.07
C ASP A 157 22.79 28.66 7.53
N SER A 158 22.41 29.06 6.32
CA SER A 158 22.94 30.29 5.71
C SER A 158 22.45 31.54 6.47
N TRP A 159 21.18 31.56 6.89
CA TRP A 159 20.63 32.61 7.74
C TRP A 159 21.38 32.73 9.07
N PHE A 160 21.61 31.61 9.76
CA PHE A 160 22.36 31.57 11.03
C PHE A 160 23.79 32.11 10.90
N LYS A 161 24.47 31.80 9.79
CA LYS A 161 25.82 32.30 9.50
C LYS A 161 25.83 33.80 9.19
N ALA A 162 24.85 34.29 8.44
CA ALA A 162 24.73 35.72 8.12
C ALA A 162 24.47 36.59 9.37
N GLN A 163 23.65 36.11 10.32
CA GLN A 163 23.35 36.84 11.56
C GLN A 163 24.49 36.84 12.58
N ARG A 164 25.58 36.08 12.34
CA ARG A 164 26.75 35.97 13.24
C ARG A 164 26.37 35.64 14.70
N PHE A 165 25.30 34.87 14.91
CA PHE A 165 24.91 34.47 16.27
C PHE A 165 26.02 33.68 16.97
N ARG A 166 26.15 33.85 18.28
CA ARG A 166 27.10 33.06 19.09
C ARG A 166 26.73 31.58 18.99
N ARG A 167 27.74 30.69 18.93
CA ARG A 167 27.54 29.23 18.82
C ARG A 167 26.54 28.66 19.83
N ARG A 168 26.55 29.17 21.08
CA ARG A 168 25.59 28.76 22.12
C ARG A 168 24.15 29.14 21.78
N THR A 169 23.92 30.36 21.30
CA THR A 169 22.59 30.83 20.90
C THR A 169 22.07 30.05 19.69
N GLN A 170 22.94 29.76 18.72
CA GLN A 170 22.60 28.91 17.57
C GLN A 170 22.16 27.52 18.02
N ALA A 171 22.94 26.88 18.90
CA ALA A 171 22.61 25.57 19.45
C ALA A 171 21.26 25.58 20.17
N LEU A 172 21.00 26.57 21.04
CA LEU A 172 19.73 26.69 21.76
C LEU A 172 18.54 26.87 20.81
N LEU A 173 18.66 27.72 19.79
CA LEU A 173 17.59 27.94 18.81
C LEU A 173 17.33 26.69 17.96
N LEU A 174 18.37 26.02 17.50
CA LEU A 174 18.25 24.78 16.74
C LEU A 174 17.67 23.65 17.58
N SER A 175 18.10 23.50 18.84
CA SER A 175 17.52 22.54 19.77
C SER A 175 16.05 22.85 20.06
N GLY A 176 15.69 24.12 20.26
CA GLY A 176 14.29 24.53 20.44
C GLY A 176 13.43 24.21 19.22
N LEU A 177 13.92 24.53 18.02
CA LEU A 177 13.26 24.21 16.75
C LEU A 177 13.08 22.70 16.56
N LEU A 178 14.11 21.90 16.85
CA LEU A 178 14.05 20.44 16.73
C LEU A 178 13.07 19.83 17.73
N SER A 179 13.03 20.34 18.96
CA SER A 179 12.06 19.90 19.98
C SER A 179 10.63 20.22 19.55
N LEU A 180 10.39 21.43 19.01
CA LEU A 180 9.08 21.81 18.48
C LEU A 180 8.69 20.95 17.27
N ALA A 181 9.62 20.68 16.35
CA ALA A 181 9.38 19.82 15.19
C ALA A 181 9.07 18.38 15.62
N SER A 182 9.84 17.85 16.56
CA SER A 182 9.59 16.52 17.13
C SER A 182 8.23 16.44 17.82
N PHE A 183 7.87 17.48 18.57
CA PHE A 183 6.57 17.56 19.24
C PHE A 183 5.41 17.64 18.25
N GLU A 184 5.55 18.42 17.18
CA GLU A 184 4.57 18.52 16.09
C GLU A 184 4.37 17.17 15.37
N GLN A 185 5.46 16.44 15.11
CA GLN A 185 5.43 15.16 14.40
C GLN A 185 5.09 13.97 15.31
N ALA A 186 5.04 14.16 16.62
CA ALA A 186 4.69 13.10 17.56
C ALA A 186 3.21 12.70 17.40
N THR A 187 2.97 11.55 16.78
CA THR A 187 1.66 10.91 16.72
C THR A 187 1.59 9.79 17.76
N PRO A 188 0.86 9.96 18.88
CA PRO A 188 0.89 9.01 20.00
C PRO A 188 0.31 7.63 19.69
N GLN A 189 -0.36 7.46 18.55
CA GLN A 189 -1.06 6.23 18.21
C GLN A 189 -0.96 5.92 16.71
N GLN A 190 0.25 5.61 16.23
CA GLN A 190 0.35 4.83 15.00
C GLN A 190 0.07 3.37 15.35
N SER A 191 -0.93 2.78 14.68
CA SER A 191 -1.17 1.35 14.74
C SER A 191 -0.01 0.60 14.07
N SER A 192 1.09 0.41 14.79
CA SER A 192 2.15 -0.49 14.37
C SER A 192 1.71 -1.91 14.68
N HIS A 193 1.34 -2.67 13.66
CA HIS A 193 1.06 -4.08 13.83
C HIS A 193 2.39 -4.83 13.96
N SER A 194 2.51 -5.67 14.99
CA SER A 194 3.70 -6.50 15.15
C SER A 194 3.79 -7.48 13.99
N ARG A 195 4.89 -7.40 13.23
CA ARG A 195 5.20 -8.37 12.18
C ARG A 195 5.31 -9.78 12.74
N ALA A 196 5.75 -9.93 13.99
CA ALA A 196 5.89 -11.23 14.64
C ALA A 196 4.56 -12.00 14.71
N THR A 197 3.41 -11.31 14.75
CA THR A 197 2.09 -11.95 14.72
C THR A 197 1.72 -12.48 13.33
N LEU A 198 2.22 -11.83 12.26
CA LEU A 198 1.90 -12.20 10.88
C LEU A 198 2.91 -13.17 10.28
N GLU A 199 4.15 -13.20 10.78
CA GLU A 199 5.23 -13.98 10.18
C GLU A 199 4.94 -15.50 10.05
N PRO A 200 4.38 -16.20 11.06
CA PRO A 200 4.06 -17.62 10.93
C PRO A 200 3.01 -17.90 9.85
N ILE A 201 1.99 -17.04 9.76
CA ILE A 201 0.97 -17.08 8.71
C ILE A 201 1.63 -16.83 7.36
N GLU A 202 2.46 -15.79 7.27
CA GLU A 202 3.11 -15.40 6.02
C GLU A 202 3.95 -16.56 5.47
N GLN A 203 4.70 -17.24 6.34
CA GLN A 203 5.53 -18.40 6.01
C GLN A 203 4.68 -19.57 5.53
N ALA A 204 3.69 -20.00 6.33
CA ALA A 204 2.81 -21.11 6.00
C ALA A 204 2.08 -20.89 4.66
N LEU A 205 1.52 -19.70 4.47
CA LEU A 205 0.84 -19.36 3.25
C LEU A 205 1.81 -19.25 2.06
N SER A 206 3.00 -18.69 2.23
CA SER A 206 3.98 -18.60 1.14
C SER A 206 4.42 -19.98 0.65
N GLN A 207 4.56 -20.96 1.55
CA GLN A 207 4.89 -22.34 1.18
C GLN A 207 3.78 -22.98 0.35
N VAL A 208 2.53 -22.82 0.76
CA VAL A 208 1.35 -23.31 0.01
C VAL A 208 1.29 -22.67 -1.38
N LEU A 209 1.49 -21.35 -1.46
CA LEU A 209 1.51 -20.62 -2.73
C LEU A 209 2.61 -21.12 -3.66
N GLN A 210 3.84 -21.25 -3.18
CA GLN A 210 5.00 -21.69 -3.99
C GLN A 210 4.82 -23.08 -4.58
N GLN A 211 4.17 -23.99 -3.86
CA GLN A 211 4.05 -25.38 -4.28
C GLN A 211 2.97 -25.60 -5.34
N HIS A 212 1.93 -24.77 -5.35
CA HIS A 212 0.69 -25.14 -6.03
C HIS A 212 0.05 -24.03 -6.87
N CYS A 213 0.47 -22.77 -6.71
CA CYS A 213 -0.32 -21.64 -7.20
C CYS A 213 0.49 -20.79 -8.19
N GLN A 214 -0.08 -20.49 -9.35
CA GLN A 214 0.43 -19.45 -10.24
C GLN A 214 -0.29 -18.11 -10.00
N VAL A 215 -1.54 -18.16 -9.56
CA VAL A 215 -2.32 -17.00 -9.06
C VAL A 215 -3.16 -17.45 -7.86
N ALA A 216 -3.42 -16.54 -6.93
CA ALA A 216 -4.28 -16.81 -5.79
C ALA A 216 -5.34 -15.72 -5.52
N TYR A 217 -6.42 -16.12 -4.87
CA TYR A 217 -7.48 -15.25 -4.37
C TYR A 217 -7.77 -15.59 -2.91
N TYR A 218 -8.07 -14.59 -2.09
CA TYR A 218 -8.32 -14.78 -0.67
C TYR A 218 -9.73 -14.35 -0.26
N ALA A 219 -10.55 -15.30 0.18
CA ALA A 219 -11.90 -15.02 0.64
C ALA A 219 -11.90 -14.66 2.13
N PHE A 220 -12.20 -13.39 2.44
CA PHE A 220 -12.31 -12.92 3.82
C PHE A 220 -13.49 -13.58 4.56
N PRO A 221 -13.35 -13.91 5.85
CA PRO A 221 -14.36 -14.65 6.61
C PRO A 221 -15.69 -13.90 6.78
N GLU A 222 -15.72 -12.57 6.70
CA GLU A 222 -16.96 -11.78 6.76
C GLU A 222 -17.89 -12.11 5.58
N ALA A 223 -17.33 -12.45 4.42
CA ALA A 223 -18.06 -12.93 3.24
C ALA A 223 -18.88 -14.19 3.51
N LEU A 224 -18.33 -15.07 4.35
CA LEU A 224 -18.90 -16.38 4.65
C LEU A 224 -20.07 -16.30 5.65
N LYS A 225 -20.31 -15.13 6.26
CA LYS A 225 -21.53 -14.89 7.06
C LYS A 225 -22.75 -14.60 6.19
N GLN A 226 -22.55 -14.14 4.95
CA GLN A 226 -23.64 -13.79 4.01
C GLN A 226 -23.93 -14.89 2.98
N ALA A 227 -23.09 -15.92 2.87
CA ALA A 227 -23.36 -17.05 1.98
C ALA A 227 -24.57 -17.85 2.49
N PRO A 228 -25.57 -18.16 1.63
CA PRO A 228 -26.75 -18.91 2.04
C PRO A 228 -26.35 -20.27 2.61
N THR A 229 -26.77 -20.57 3.83
CA THR A 229 -26.41 -21.78 4.59
C THR A 229 -26.94 -23.09 3.99
N ASN A 230 -27.72 -23.01 2.91
CA ASN A 230 -28.48 -24.14 2.38
C ASN A 230 -27.87 -24.81 1.14
N GLY A 231 -26.62 -24.51 0.79
CA GLY A 231 -25.90 -25.22 -0.26
C GLY A 231 -24.40 -25.27 0.01
N SER A 232 -23.84 -26.46 0.09
CA SER A 232 -22.38 -26.63 0.11
C SER A 232 -21.78 -25.95 -1.13
N PRO A 233 -20.73 -25.11 -0.99
CA PRO A 233 -20.10 -24.50 -2.14
C PRO A 233 -19.57 -25.60 -3.08
N ILE A 234 -20.11 -25.65 -4.29
CA ILE A 234 -19.63 -26.53 -5.36
C ILE A 234 -18.37 -25.87 -5.91
N PHE A 235 -17.21 -26.39 -5.53
CA PHE A 235 -15.94 -26.03 -6.16
C PHE A 235 -15.77 -26.83 -7.46
N PRO A 236 -15.26 -26.23 -8.56
CA PRO A 236 -14.86 -26.99 -9.73
C PRO A 236 -13.72 -27.95 -9.40
N PRO A 237 -13.50 -28.98 -10.24
CA PRO A 237 -12.52 -30.04 -9.99
C PRO A 237 -11.06 -29.55 -9.84
N ASN A 238 -10.74 -28.31 -10.24
CA ASN A 238 -9.37 -27.76 -10.24
C ASN A 238 -9.13 -26.66 -9.19
N THR A 239 -10.08 -26.40 -8.28
CA THR A 239 -9.89 -25.38 -7.23
C THR A 239 -9.42 -26.01 -5.94
N VAL A 240 -8.19 -25.71 -5.54
CA VAL A 240 -7.68 -26.11 -4.22
C VAL A 240 -8.09 -25.06 -3.20
N ALA A 241 -8.97 -25.45 -2.28
CA ALA A 241 -9.38 -24.63 -1.16
C ALA A 241 -8.41 -24.84 0.02
N TYR A 242 -7.60 -23.82 0.32
CA TYR A 242 -6.71 -23.85 1.48
C TYR A 242 -7.37 -23.16 2.65
N PRO A 243 -7.48 -23.83 3.80
CA PRO A 243 -8.22 -23.23 4.87
C PRO A 243 -7.29 -22.81 6.01
N LEU A 244 -7.24 -21.51 6.27
CA LEU A 244 -6.36 -20.91 7.27
C LEU A 244 -7.23 -20.30 8.37
N SER A 245 -7.26 -20.89 9.57
CA SER A 245 -8.05 -20.30 10.66
C SER A 245 -7.31 -19.11 11.28
N PHE A 246 -7.78 -17.89 11.00
CA PHE A 246 -7.31 -16.65 11.67
C PHE A 246 -8.18 -16.27 12.88
N ALA A 247 -9.31 -16.95 13.06
CA ALA A 247 -10.39 -16.55 13.96
C ALA A 247 -10.04 -16.53 15.46
N GLY A 248 -8.88 -17.08 15.86
CA GLY A 248 -8.43 -17.13 17.26
C GLY A 248 -7.41 -16.06 17.68
N TYR A 249 -6.82 -15.32 16.74
CA TYR A 249 -5.62 -14.53 17.03
C TYR A 249 -5.79 -13.02 16.93
N LEU A 250 -6.87 -12.50 16.33
CA LEU A 250 -6.99 -11.07 15.99
C LEU A 250 -8.41 -10.51 16.22
N PRO A 251 -8.55 -9.26 16.73
CA PRO A 251 -9.85 -8.62 16.89
C PRO A 251 -10.49 -8.23 15.54
N PRO A 252 -11.84 -8.23 15.40
CA PRO A 252 -12.54 -8.27 14.12
C PRO A 252 -12.16 -7.22 13.07
N LYS A 253 -12.01 -5.95 13.46
CA LYS A 253 -11.63 -4.86 12.53
C LYS A 253 -10.16 -4.88 12.12
N LEU A 254 -9.28 -5.49 12.92
CA LEU A 254 -7.86 -5.63 12.58
C LEU A 254 -7.64 -6.76 11.56
N ILE A 255 -8.55 -7.74 11.47
CA ILE A 255 -8.42 -8.93 10.61
C ILE A 255 -8.21 -8.54 9.14
N TRP A 256 -8.98 -7.59 8.60
CA TRP A 256 -8.96 -7.36 7.16
C TRP A 256 -7.65 -6.75 6.65
N ILE A 257 -7.15 -5.67 7.29
CA ILE A 257 -5.89 -5.03 6.86
C ILE A 257 -4.72 -5.98 7.10
N GLN A 258 -4.68 -6.64 8.27
CA GLN A 258 -3.60 -7.56 8.59
C GLN A 258 -3.58 -8.78 7.68
N ALA A 259 -4.75 -9.35 7.36
CA ALA A 259 -4.86 -10.41 6.37
C ALA A 259 -4.40 -9.91 5.01
N GLN A 260 -4.88 -8.75 4.53
CA GLN A 260 -4.45 -8.19 3.25
C GLN A 260 -2.93 -7.95 3.15
N VAL A 261 -2.32 -7.45 4.23
CA VAL A 261 -0.87 -7.23 4.33
C VAL A 261 -0.12 -8.56 4.40
N GLY A 262 -0.61 -9.53 5.18
CA GLY A 262 -0.06 -10.88 5.24
C GLY A 262 -0.10 -11.57 3.88
N MET A 263 -1.24 -11.50 3.18
CA MET A 263 -1.40 -11.98 1.81
C MET A 263 -0.40 -11.31 0.87
N MET A 264 -0.28 -9.99 0.90
CA MET A 264 0.70 -9.25 0.09
C MET A 264 2.13 -9.77 0.33
N TRP A 265 2.53 -9.94 1.58
CA TRP A 265 3.87 -10.45 1.90
C TRP A 265 4.06 -11.91 1.49
N SER A 266 3.07 -12.77 1.69
CA SER A 266 3.13 -14.16 1.22
C SER A 266 3.21 -14.25 -0.29
N SER A 267 2.45 -13.42 -1.01
CA SER A 267 2.51 -13.29 -2.47
C SER A 267 3.91 -12.92 -2.95
N LEU A 268 4.52 -11.91 -2.33
CA LEU A 268 5.88 -11.48 -2.66
C LEU A 268 6.92 -12.56 -2.37
N LYS A 269 6.83 -13.23 -1.22
CA LYS A 269 7.73 -14.34 -0.85
C LYS A 269 7.56 -15.54 -1.78
N ALA A 270 6.33 -15.82 -2.20
CA ALA A 270 6.02 -16.93 -3.08
C ALA A 270 6.29 -16.62 -4.56
N ASN A 271 6.46 -15.34 -4.92
CA ASN A 271 6.40 -14.87 -6.30
C ASN A 271 5.10 -15.29 -7.01
N VAL A 272 3.99 -15.33 -6.26
CA VAL A 272 2.66 -15.71 -6.74
C VAL A 272 1.71 -14.54 -6.55
N PRO A 273 1.20 -13.89 -7.61
CA PRO A 273 0.28 -12.76 -7.49
C PRO A 273 -1.03 -13.15 -6.79
N ILE A 274 -1.52 -12.26 -5.92
CA ILE A 274 -2.83 -12.38 -5.27
C ILE A 274 -3.75 -11.27 -5.78
N ILE A 275 -4.93 -11.64 -6.27
CA ILE A 275 -5.87 -10.75 -6.97
C ILE A 275 -6.41 -9.64 -6.04
N ASN A 276 -6.72 -9.97 -4.79
CA ASN A 276 -7.40 -9.08 -3.84
C ASN A 276 -6.57 -8.77 -2.57
N GLY A 277 -5.24 -8.83 -2.67
CA GLY A 277 -4.33 -8.44 -1.59
C GLY A 277 -4.26 -6.92 -1.37
N TYR A 278 -3.62 -6.49 -0.27
CA TYR A 278 -3.40 -5.07 0.01
C TYR A 278 -2.71 -4.41 -1.20
N SER A 279 -3.24 -3.27 -1.67
CA SER A 279 -2.71 -2.55 -2.83
C SER A 279 -2.81 -3.26 -4.20
N GLY A 280 -3.46 -4.42 -4.29
CA GLY A 280 -3.63 -5.17 -5.53
C GLY A 280 -4.20 -4.34 -6.68
N GLN A 281 -3.80 -4.67 -7.91
CA GLN A 281 -4.43 -4.17 -9.12
C GLN A 281 -5.69 -4.99 -9.36
N ILE A 282 -6.79 -4.51 -8.79
CA ILE A 282 -8.11 -5.07 -9.00
C ILE A 282 -8.45 -4.87 -10.47
N PRO A 283 -8.68 -5.93 -11.24
CA PRO A 283 -9.03 -5.78 -12.65
C PRO A 283 -10.30 -4.94 -12.79
N ALA A 284 -10.42 -4.12 -13.84
CA ALA A 284 -11.55 -3.17 -13.99
C ALA A 284 -12.94 -3.86 -14.01
N THR A 285 -12.98 -5.13 -14.39
CA THR A 285 -14.20 -5.96 -14.40
C THR A 285 -14.45 -6.71 -13.09
N PHE A 286 -13.49 -6.68 -12.18
CA PHE A 286 -13.64 -7.23 -10.84
C PHE A 286 -14.43 -6.20 -10.02
N PRO A 287 -15.42 -6.62 -9.22
CA PRO A 287 -16.24 -5.68 -8.46
C PRO A 287 -15.41 -4.97 -7.41
N LYS A 288 -15.99 -3.92 -6.86
CA LYS A 288 -15.32 -3.09 -5.85
C LYS A 288 -14.85 -3.99 -4.72
N THR A 289 -13.64 -3.73 -4.21
CA THR A 289 -12.94 -4.50 -3.15
C THR A 289 -13.75 -4.82 -1.90
N GLU A 290 -14.86 -4.12 -1.70
CA GLU A 290 -15.76 -4.27 -0.56
C GLU A 290 -16.77 -5.41 -0.79
N GLU A 291 -17.00 -5.80 -2.04
CA GLU A 291 -17.85 -6.93 -2.41
C GLU A 291 -17.02 -8.22 -2.38
N ASN A 292 -17.26 -9.03 -1.35
CA ASN A 292 -16.64 -10.33 -1.29
C ASN A 292 -17.31 -11.29 -2.28
N TRP A 293 -16.51 -11.87 -3.16
CA TRP A 293 -16.98 -12.93 -4.06
C TRP A 293 -16.91 -14.31 -3.45
N THR A 294 -17.90 -15.12 -3.80
CA THR A 294 -17.87 -16.57 -3.64
C THR A 294 -16.83 -17.19 -4.59
N ALA A 295 -16.43 -18.42 -4.31
CA ALA A 295 -15.56 -19.17 -5.20
C ALA A 295 -16.15 -19.26 -6.61
N ALA A 296 -17.44 -19.60 -6.72
CA ALA A 296 -18.14 -19.71 -8.00
C ALA A 296 -18.13 -18.39 -8.79
N GLN A 297 -18.35 -17.24 -8.14
CA GLN A 297 -18.26 -15.93 -8.81
C GLN A 297 -16.85 -15.61 -9.27
N THR A 298 -15.85 -15.90 -8.43
CA THR A 298 -14.43 -15.68 -8.75
C THR A 298 -14.00 -16.52 -9.95
N LEU A 299 -14.44 -17.77 -9.99
CA LEU A 299 -14.17 -18.69 -11.09
C LEU A 299 -14.92 -18.29 -12.36
N THR A 300 -16.21 -17.96 -12.27
CA THR A 300 -16.98 -17.45 -13.42
C THR A 300 -16.31 -16.23 -14.04
N TRP A 301 -15.78 -15.34 -13.20
CA TRP A 301 -15.04 -14.18 -13.67
C TRP A 301 -13.68 -14.53 -14.28
N LEU A 302 -12.94 -15.48 -13.68
CA LEU A 302 -11.70 -16.00 -14.29
C LEU A 302 -11.98 -16.60 -15.66
N ASP A 303 -13.01 -17.42 -15.81
CA ASP A 303 -13.43 -18.01 -17.09
C ASP A 303 -13.76 -16.89 -18.12
N GLN A 304 -14.42 -15.81 -17.67
CA GLN A 304 -14.68 -14.64 -18.51
C GLN A 304 -13.40 -13.90 -18.90
N GLN A 305 -12.37 -13.88 -18.04
CA GLN A 305 -11.05 -13.33 -18.41
C GLN A 305 -10.32 -14.25 -19.38
N GLU A 306 -10.40 -15.58 -19.21
CA GLU A 306 -9.83 -16.55 -20.14
C GLU A 306 -10.37 -16.35 -21.55
N ALA A 307 -11.70 -16.22 -21.66
CA ALA A 307 -12.38 -16.01 -22.93
C ALA A 307 -11.91 -14.73 -23.64
N ARG A 308 -11.47 -13.71 -22.88
CA ARG A 308 -10.95 -12.45 -23.43
C ARG A 308 -9.45 -12.51 -23.73
N HIS A 309 -8.69 -13.26 -22.95
CA HIS A 309 -7.23 -13.36 -23.02
C HIS A 309 -6.76 -14.82 -22.90
N PRO A 310 -6.98 -15.67 -23.93
CA PRO A 310 -6.82 -17.13 -23.82
C PRO A 310 -5.39 -17.59 -23.54
N THR A 311 -4.39 -16.75 -23.78
CA THR A 311 -2.96 -17.08 -23.61
C THR A 311 -2.37 -16.63 -22.28
N GLN A 312 -3.17 -16.04 -21.38
CA GLN A 312 -2.65 -15.35 -20.20
C GLN A 312 -3.14 -15.90 -18.86
N LEU A 313 -4.04 -16.88 -18.85
CA LEU A 313 -4.46 -17.44 -17.57
C LEU A 313 -3.45 -18.43 -17.01
N PRO A 314 -3.27 -18.42 -15.68
CA PRO A 314 -2.49 -19.41 -14.98
C PRO A 314 -3.09 -20.81 -15.14
N GLU A 315 -2.24 -21.83 -15.25
CA GLU A 315 -2.67 -23.23 -15.23
C GLU A 315 -3.20 -23.62 -13.84
N THR A 316 -2.74 -22.95 -12.77
CA THR A 316 -3.18 -23.23 -11.40
C THR A 316 -3.65 -21.97 -10.67
N PHE A 317 -4.89 -22.03 -10.18
CA PHE A 317 -5.53 -20.99 -9.39
C PHE A 317 -5.87 -21.50 -7.99
N CYS A 318 -5.45 -20.76 -6.97
CA CYS A 318 -5.69 -21.10 -5.57
C CYS A 318 -6.74 -20.18 -4.94
N TYR A 319 -7.78 -20.77 -4.36
CA TYR A 319 -8.82 -20.04 -3.63
C TYR A 319 -8.63 -20.27 -2.13
N ILE A 320 -8.08 -19.30 -1.44
CA ILE A 320 -7.72 -19.38 -0.03
C ILE A 320 -8.88 -18.85 0.80
N THR A 321 -9.28 -19.56 1.85
CA THR A 321 -10.39 -19.15 2.72
C THR A 321 -10.01 -19.30 4.19
N ASP A 322 -10.70 -18.57 5.06
CA ASP A 322 -10.42 -18.64 6.50
C ASP A 322 -11.07 -19.81 7.25
N ARG A 323 -11.90 -20.61 6.57
CA ARG A 323 -12.66 -21.69 7.22
C ARG A 323 -12.02 -23.06 7.02
N LEU A 324 -11.25 -23.52 8.01
CA LEU A 324 -11.23 -24.94 8.40
C LEU A 324 -11.74 -25.09 9.82
N THR A 325 -13.02 -25.38 9.95
CA THR A 325 -13.57 -26.12 11.10
C THR A 325 -14.97 -26.62 10.74
N ALA A 326 -15.02 -27.56 9.80
CA ALA A 326 -16.08 -28.57 9.78
C ALA A 326 -15.54 -29.75 9.00
N ALA A 327 -15.42 -30.90 9.65
CA ALA A 327 -15.09 -32.16 9.03
C ALA A 327 -15.95 -32.35 7.77
N ILE A 328 -15.32 -32.60 6.62
CA ILE A 328 -15.98 -33.36 5.57
C ILE A 328 -16.21 -34.75 6.20
N PRO A 329 -17.47 -35.22 6.36
CA PRO A 329 -17.68 -36.58 6.82
C PRO A 329 -17.07 -37.52 5.76
N PRO A 330 -16.37 -38.60 6.15
CA PRO A 330 -15.82 -39.56 5.21
C PRO A 330 -16.93 -40.45 4.64
N THR A 331 -17.86 -39.89 3.87
CA THR A 331 -18.93 -40.67 3.24
C THR A 331 -19.27 -40.10 1.87
N ASN A 332 -18.42 -40.43 0.90
CA ASN A 332 -18.77 -41.10 -0.36
C ASN A 332 -17.69 -40.79 -1.40
N LYS A 333 -17.00 -41.85 -1.84
CA LYS A 333 -15.98 -41.80 -2.88
C LYS A 333 -16.58 -41.20 -4.17
N PRO A 334 -16.06 -40.08 -4.71
CA PRO A 334 -16.30 -39.75 -6.10
C PRO A 334 -15.49 -40.73 -6.99
N LYS A 335 -16.10 -41.15 -8.09
CA LYS A 335 -15.40 -41.94 -9.14
C LYS A 335 -14.24 -41.12 -9.73
N PRO A 336 -13.09 -41.73 -10.01
CA PRO A 336 -11.95 -41.02 -10.57
C PRO A 336 -12.24 -40.61 -12.02
N VAL A 337 -12.06 -39.32 -12.31
CA VAL A 337 -11.70 -38.85 -13.66
C VAL A 337 -10.18 -38.68 -13.64
N ALA A 338 -9.51 -39.22 -14.64
CA ALA A 338 -8.06 -39.33 -14.70
C ALA A 338 -7.36 -37.96 -14.51
N ASN A 339 -6.30 -37.99 -13.68
CA ASN A 339 -5.21 -37.02 -13.57
C ASN A 339 -5.38 -35.74 -12.75
N TRP A 340 -5.83 -35.80 -11.48
CA TRP A 340 -5.57 -34.72 -10.52
C TRP A 340 -5.38 -35.24 -9.08
N GLN A 341 -4.31 -34.79 -8.40
CA GLN A 341 -4.01 -35.12 -7.00
C GLN A 341 -4.53 -34.01 -6.07
N PHE A 342 -5.44 -34.37 -5.17
CA PHE A 342 -5.81 -33.55 -4.02
C PHE A 342 -4.81 -33.76 -2.88
N VAL A 343 -4.11 -32.71 -2.45
CA VAL A 343 -3.40 -32.71 -1.17
C VAL A 343 -4.38 -32.22 -0.10
N SER A 344 -5.16 -33.15 0.43
CA SER A 344 -5.95 -32.98 1.65
C SER A 344 -5.15 -33.55 2.81
N ASN A 345 -4.92 -32.76 3.86
CA ASN A 345 -4.16 -33.16 5.04
C ASN A 345 -5.00 -34.07 5.98
N GLN A 346 -5.49 -35.18 5.43
CA GLN A 346 -6.05 -36.30 6.18
C GLN A 346 -5.39 -37.61 5.74
N THR A 347 -4.09 -37.71 5.97
CA THR A 347 -3.45 -39.00 6.25
C THR A 347 -2.50 -38.79 7.41
N THR A 348 -2.88 -39.39 8.54
CA THR A 348 -2.01 -39.80 9.63
C THR A 348 -0.69 -40.35 9.13
N GLU A 349 0.37 -39.54 9.11
CA GLU A 349 1.73 -40.00 9.40
C GLU A 349 2.61 -38.80 9.77
N PHE A 350 2.86 -38.69 11.07
CA PHE A 350 3.84 -37.78 11.64
C PHE A 350 5.25 -38.18 11.19
N HIS A 351 5.88 -37.41 10.32
CA HIS A 351 7.33 -37.26 10.40
C HIS A 351 7.65 -36.21 11.46
N ARG A 352 7.98 -36.70 12.67
CA ARG A 352 8.63 -35.94 13.75
C ARG A 352 9.85 -35.21 13.20
N VAL A 353 9.78 -33.89 13.14
CA VAL A 353 10.97 -33.04 13.21
C VAL A 353 11.23 -32.79 14.70
N GLN A 354 12.15 -33.57 15.29
CA GLN A 354 12.66 -33.32 16.63
C GLN A 354 13.53 -32.06 16.59
N ILE A 355 13.02 -30.96 17.14
CA ILE A 355 13.85 -29.82 17.55
C ILE A 355 13.98 -29.90 19.07
N TRP A 356 15.24 -29.92 19.50
CA TRP A 356 15.71 -30.03 20.88
C TRP A 356 15.01 -29.09 21.87
N GLN A 357 14.60 -29.64 23.02
CA GLN A 357 14.55 -28.91 24.29
C GLN A 357 15.47 -29.61 25.29
N GLN A 358 16.57 -28.95 25.63
CA GLN A 358 17.31 -29.16 26.87
C GLN A 358 16.50 -28.55 28.02
N ALA A 359 16.21 -29.36 29.05
CA ALA A 359 16.21 -28.94 30.44
C ALA A 359 16.25 -30.16 31.36
N ASN A 360 17.22 -30.13 32.29
CA ASN A 360 17.36 -30.89 33.54
C ASN A 360 17.98 -32.30 33.48
N ASN A 361 19.31 -32.33 33.63
CA ASN A 361 19.95 -32.84 34.85
C ASN A 361 20.90 -31.78 35.40
#